data_AF-X7F6I1-F1
#
_entry.id   AF-X7F6I1-F1
#
_cell.length_a   1.000
_cell.length_b   1.000
_cell.length_c   1.000
_cell.angle_alpha   90.00
_cell.angle_beta   90.00
_cell.angle_gamma   90.00
#
_symmetry.space_group_name_H-M   'P 1'
#
loop_
_entity.id
_entity.type
_entity.pdbx_description
1 polymer ?
#
loop_
_entity_poly.entity_id
_entity_poly.type
_entity_poly.pdbx_seq_one_letter_code
_entity_poly.pdbx_strand_id
1 'polypeptide(L)'
;MTRAHLPGILAMAAVVVASNILVQFLFGQWLTWGAFTYPLAFLVTDVMNRVYGPGPARRVVVAGFVVGVICSLVGTQIQGEFGPLVTVRIAIASGAAFLAAQLTDVAIFDRLRGGRWWRAPLASTLVGSTLDTAIFFTVAFSGALSVIEPANDVSWANEALPLLGIGPVVPLWVSLGIADWLVKLSLAILALVPFRMIVARLSGRTLAA
;
A
#
# COMPACT_ATOMS: atom_id res chain seq x y z
N MET A 1 -23.01 -4.45 -12.47
CA MET A 1 -21.88 -3.49 -12.34
C MET A 1 -22.00 -2.45 -13.43
N THR A 2 -22.10 -1.17 -13.09
CA THR A 2 -22.10 -0.07 -14.07
C THR A 2 -20.71 0.05 -14.70
N ARG A 3 -20.63 0.21 -16.04
CA ARG A 3 -19.38 0.32 -16.82
C ARG A 3 -18.42 1.42 -16.31
N ALA A 4 -18.91 2.34 -15.49
CA ALA A 4 -18.16 3.43 -14.88
C ALA A 4 -17.08 2.99 -13.87
N HIS A 5 -17.15 1.79 -13.31
CA HIS A 5 -16.17 1.34 -12.29
C HIS A 5 -15.01 0.51 -12.86
N LEU A 6 -15.14 0.04 -14.10
CA LEU A 6 -14.17 -0.85 -14.73
C LEU A 6 -12.76 -0.24 -14.79
N PRO A 7 -12.57 1.03 -15.17
CA PRO A 7 -11.24 1.63 -15.25
C PRO A 7 -10.51 1.64 -13.90
N GLY A 8 -11.23 1.96 -12.81
CA GLY A 8 -10.65 1.95 -11.46
C GLY A 8 -10.27 0.55 -10.99
N ILE A 9 -11.11 -0.45 -11.27
CA ILE A 9 -10.81 -1.86 -10.95
C ILE A 9 -9.56 -2.33 -11.71
N LEU A 10 -9.48 -2.05 -13.02
CA LEU A 10 -8.33 -2.43 -13.83
C LEU A 10 -7.05 -1.72 -13.39
N ALA A 11 -7.12 -0.42 -13.09
CA ALA A 11 -5.98 0.35 -12.58
C ALA A 11 -5.50 -0.22 -11.23
N MET A 12 -6.42 -0.47 -10.30
CA MET A 12 -6.10 -1.07 -9.01
C MET A 12 -5.48 -2.46 -9.16
N ALA A 13 -6.08 -3.33 -9.98
CA ALA A 13 -5.55 -4.66 -10.25
C ALA A 13 -4.14 -4.59 -10.86
N ALA A 14 -3.91 -3.70 -11.82
CA ALA A 14 -2.60 -3.52 -12.43
C ALA A 14 -1.55 -3.05 -11.42
N VAL A 15 -1.87 -2.07 -10.56
CA VAL A 15 -0.96 -1.61 -9.50
C VAL A 15 -0.67 -2.72 -8.51
N VAL A 16 -1.67 -3.49 -8.07
CA VAL A 16 -1.49 -4.58 -7.11
C VAL A 16 -0.62 -5.69 -7.71
N VAL A 17 -0.89 -6.11 -8.95
CA VAL A 17 -0.06 -7.11 -9.64
C VAL A 17 1.36 -6.61 -9.82
N ALA A 18 1.54 -5.38 -10.32
CA ALA A 18 2.85 -4.78 -10.50
C ALA A 18 3.61 -4.71 -9.18
N SER A 19 2.98 -4.30 -8.07
CA SER A 19 3.62 -4.20 -6.76
C SER A 19 4.06 -5.56 -6.22
N ASN A 20 3.24 -6.62 -6.42
CA ASN A 20 3.59 -7.99 -6.00
C ASN A 20 4.72 -8.60 -6.82
N ILE A 21 4.91 -8.17 -8.08
CA ILE A 21 6.06 -8.57 -8.89
C ILE A 21 7.28 -7.73 -8.51
N LEU A 22 7.12 -6.41 -8.42
CA LEU A 22 8.21 -5.46 -8.22
C LEU A 22 8.81 -5.51 -6.81
N VAL A 23 8.09 -6.04 -5.82
CA VAL A 23 8.64 -6.29 -4.47
C VAL A 23 9.80 -7.29 -4.50
N GLN A 24 9.90 -8.13 -5.53
CA GLN A 24 10.99 -9.12 -5.68
C GLN A 24 12.29 -8.48 -6.19
N PHE A 25 12.27 -7.21 -6.61
CA PHE A 25 13.43 -6.53 -7.19
C PHE A 25 13.91 -5.43 -6.25
N LEU A 26 15.17 -5.51 -5.84
CA LEU A 26 15.79 -4.56 -4.93
C LEU A 26 16.05 -3.21 -5.63
N PHE A 27 15.79 -2.13 -4.90
CA PHE A 27 16.17 -0.77 -5.23
C PHE A 27 17.23 -0.30 -4.22
N GLY A 28 18.48 -0.23 -4.68
CA GLY A 28 19.62 -0.02 -3.80
C GLY A 28 19.90 -1.28 -2.98
N GLN A 29 20.11 -1.12 -1.68
CA GLN A 29 20.47 -2.22 -0.76
C GLN A 29 19.35 -2.61 0.21
N TRP A 30 18.26 -1.84 0.27
CA TRP A 30 17.31 -1.93 1.39
C TRP A 30 15.84 -1.98 0.97
N LEU A 31 15.42 -1.13 0.03
CA LEU A 31 14.02 -1.07 -0.41
C LEU A 31 13.83 -1.87 -1.69
N THR A 32 12.58 -2.13 -2.05
CA THR A 32 12.20 -2.82 -3.29
C THR A 32 11.44 -1.88 -4.21
N TRP A 33 11.34 -2.22 -5.50
CA TRP A 33 10.50 -1.47 -6.45
C TRP A 33 9.01 -1.52 -6.08
N GLY A 34 8.58 -2.48 -5.27
CA GLY A 34 7.26 -2.55 -4.68
C GLY A 34 6.91 -1.32 -3.83
N ALA A 35 7.86 -0.80 -3.04
CA ALA A 35 7.67 0.37 -2.17
C ALA A 35 7.30 1.65 -2.96
N PHE A 36 7.73 1.74 -4.22
CA PHE A 36 7.45 2.90 -5.09
C PHE A 36 6.17 2.75 -5.91
N THR A 37 5.73 1.51 -6.15
CA THR A 37 4.56 1.25 -7.00
C THR A 37 3.28 1.09 -6.20
N TYR A 38 3.35 0.49 -5.01
CA TYR A 38 2.21 0.31 -4.13
C TYR A 38 1.48 1.62 -3.75
N PRO A 39 2.17 2.76 -3.49
CA PRO A 39 1.48 4.01 -3.14
C PRO A 39 0.52 4.52 -4.22
N LEU A 40 0.68 4.09 -5.48
CA LEU A 40 -0.26 4.41 -6.56
C LEU A 40 -1.65 3.80 -6.33
N ALA A 41 -1.78 2.77 -5.48
CA ALA A 41 -3.08 2.20 -5.11
C ALA A 41 -3.95 3.23 -4.36
N PHE A 42 -3.36 4.03 -3.47
CA PHE A 42 -4.06 5.12 -2.78
C PHE A 42 -4.55 6.17 -3.78
N LEU A 43 -3.72 6.54 -4.76
CA LEU A 43 -4.14 7.45 -5.83
C LEU A 43 -5.37 6.93 -6.59
N VAL A 44 -5.39 5.64 -6.93
CA VAL A 44 -6.55 5.02 -7.61
C VAL A 44 -7.79 5.10 -6.72
N THR A 45 -7.67 4.73 -5.45
CA THR A 45 -8.77 4.77 -4.47
C THR A 45 -9.32 6.19 -4.28
N ASP A 46 -8.43 7.18 -4.12
CA ASP A 46 -8.78 8.58 -3.94
C ASP A 46 -9.52 9.17 -5.15
N VAL A 47 -9.02 8.89 -6.36
CA VAL A 47 -9.70 9.30 -7.60
C VAL A 47 -11.09 8.70 -7.67
N MET A 48 -11.22 7.41 -7.38
CA MET A 48 -12.51 6.72 -7.41
C MET A 48 -13.48 7.27 -6.36
N ASN A 49 -12.99 7.58 -5.16
CA ASN A 49 -13.79 8.15 -4.09
C ASN A 49 -14.27 9.58 -4.42
N ARG A 50 -13.39 10.38 -5.02
CA ARG A 50 -13.72 11.74 -5.44
C ARG A 50 -14.78 11.77 -6.54
N VAL A 51 -14.57 10.98 -7.60
CA VAL A 51 -15.39 11.03 -8.82
C VAL A 51 -16.70 10.25 -8.65
N TYR A 52 -16.64 9.08 -8.01
CA TYR A 52 -17.78 8.15 -7.96
C TYR A 52 -18.32 7.91 -6.55
N GLY A 53 -17.65 8.42 -5.51
CA GLY A 53 -18.08 8.27 -4.13
C GLY A 53 -17.50 7.03 -3.42
N PRO A 54 -17.78 6.90 -2.12
CA PRO A 54 -17.16 5.88 -1.26
C PRO A 54 -17.60 4.45 -1.61
N GLY A 55 -18.83 4.25 -2.09
CA GLY A 55 -19.33 2.92 -2.47
C GLY A 55 -18.52 2.29 -3.60
N PRO A 56 -18.36 2.96 -4.76
CA PRO A 56 -17.48 2.51 -5.83
C PRO A 56 -16.02 2.35 -5.42
N ALA A 57 -15.48 3.28 -4.61
CA ALA A 57 -14.11 3.17 -4.11
C ALA A 57 -13.91 1.87 -3.29
N ARG A 58 -14.82 1.53 -2.38
CA ARG A 58 -14.78 0.26 -1.64
C ARG A 58 -14.79 -0.97 -2.54
N ARG A 59 -15.55 -0.95 -3.65
CA ARG A 59 -15.56 -2.05 -4.61
C ARG A 59 -14.21 -2.22 -5.32
N VAL A 60 -13.55 -1.10 -5.65
CA VAL A 60 -12.19 -1.12 -6.22
C VAL A 60 -11.19 -1.70 -5.23
N VAL A 61 -11.28 -1.31 -3.95
CA VAL A 61 -10.47 -1.88 -2.87
C VAL A 61 -10.69 -3.39 -2.76
N VAL A 62 -11.94 -3.86 -2.71
CA VAL A 62 -12.23 -5.31 -2.63
C VAL A 62 -11.68 -6.05 -3.86
N ALA A 63 -11.79 -5.48 -5.06
CA ALA A 63 -11.21 -6.08 -6.25
C ALA A 63 -9.68 -6.16 -6.17
N GLY A 64 -9.02 -5.08 -5.73
CA GLY A 64 -7.58 -5.06 -5.47
C GLY A 64 -7.15 -6.10 -4.43
N PHE A 65 -7.92 -6.25 -3.35
CA PHE A 65 -7.69 -7.26 -2.32
C PHE A 65 -7.78 -8.68 -2.88
N VAL A 66 -8.83 -9.00 -3.66
CA VAL A 66 -8.97 -10.31 -4.30
C VAL A 66 -7.80 -10.60 -5.22
N VAL A 67 -7.38 -9.62 -6.03
CA VAL A 67 -6.19 -9.74 -6.88
C VAL A 67 -4.93 -9.97 -6.05
N GLY A 68 -4.75 -9.24 -4.95
CA GLY A 68 -3.61 -9.40 -4.05
C GLY A 68 -3.57 -10.77 -3.36
N VAL A 69 -4.72 -11.32 -2.99
CA VAL A 69 -4.84 -12.69 -2.47
C VAL A 69 -4.43 -13.70 -3.55
N ILE A 70 -4.90 -13.54 -4.78
CA ILE A 70 -4.50 -14.42 -5.90
C ILE A 70 -2.99 -14.32 -6.15
N CYS A 71 -2.42 -13.11 -6.20
CA CYS A 71 -0.98 -12.92 -6.34
C CYS A 71 -0.20 -13.58 -5.20
N SER A 72 -0.68 -13.46 -3.96
CA SER A 72 -0.05 -14.08 -2.78
C SER A 72 -0.12 -15.61 -2.86
N LEU A 73 -1.28 -16.17 -3.24
CA LEU A 73 -1.44 -17.61 -3.44
C LEU A 73 -0.50 -18.12 -4.53
N VAL A 74 -0.39 -17.43 -5.66
CA VAL A 74 0.56 -17.79 -6.72
C VAL A 74 2.00 -17.69 -6.21
N GLY A 75 2.34 -16.62 -5.48
CA GLY A 75 3.66 -16.41 -4.89
C GLY A 75 4.08 -17.50 -3.89
N THR A 76 3.12 -18.08 -3.16
CA THR A 76 3.41 -19.22 -2.26
C THR A 76 3.79 -20.51 -3.00
N GLN A 77 3.43 -20.63 -4.27
CA GLN A 77 3.73 -21.80 -5.09
C GLN A 77 5.04 -21.66 -5.88
N ILE A 78 5.53 -20.43 -6.06
CA ILE A 78 6.78 -20.16 -6.79
C ILE A 78 7.95 -20.22 -5.79
N GLN A 79 8.88 -21.15 -6.01
CA GLN A 79 10.09 -21.28 -5.20
C GLN A 79 11.19 -20.36 -5.73
N GLY A 80 11.67 -19.47 -4.88
CA GLY A 80 12.89 -18.70 -5.07
C GLY A 80 14.10 -19.35 -4.38
N GLU A 81 15.19 -18.60 -4.26
CA GLU A 81 16.44 -19.08 -3.66
C GLU A 81 16.31 -19.47 -2.19
N PHE A 82 15.44 -18.78 -1.44
CA PHE A 82 15.26 -18.93 0.00
C PHE A 82 13.90 -19.53 0.40
N GLY A 83 13.21 -20.19 -0.55
CA GLY A 83 11.86 -20.74 -0.36
C GLY A 83 10.79 -19.99 -1.15
N PRO A 84 9.51 -20.08 -0.77
CA PRO A 84 8.42 -19.43 -1.50
C PRO A 84 8.60 -17.91 -1.60
N LEU A 85 8.31 -17.33 -2.77
CA LEU A 85 8.41 -15.87 -2.97
C LEU A 85 7.48 -15.07 -2.04
N VAL A 86 6.39 -15.68 -1.60
CA VAL A 86 5.47 -15.14 -0.61
C VAL A 86 5.19 -16.20 0.43
N THR A 87 5.52 -15.92 1.70
CA THR A 87 5.20 -16.80 2.82
C THR A 87 3.75 -16.59 3.27
N VAL A 88 3.20 -17.55 4.02
CA VAL A 88 1.81 -17.43 4.52
C VAL A 88 1.70 -16.20 5.43
N ARG A 89 2.72 -15.94 6.23
CA ARG A 89 2.80 -14.77 7.11
C ARG A 89 2.83 -13.46 6.33
N ILE A 90 3.59 -13.37 5.24
CA ILE A 90 3.60 -12.18 4.36
C ILE A 90 2.23 -11.98 3.70
N ALA A 91 1.58 -13.06 3.26
CA ALA A 91 0.24 -12.98 2.67
C ALA A 91 -0.79 -12.43 3.67
N ILE A 92 -0.76 -12.90 4.92
CA ILE A 92 -1.62 -12.40 6.01
C ILE A 92 -1.33 -10.92 6.30
N ALA A 93 -0.04 -10.56 6.43
CA ALA A 93 0.38 -9.18 6.68
C ALA A 93 -0.09 -8.23 5.56
N SER A 94 0.15 -8.60 4.30
CA SER A 94 -0.24 -7.84 3.12
C SER A 94 -1.76 -7.66 3.03
N GLY A 95 -2.52 -8.75 3.19
CA GLY A 95 -3.98 -8.69 3.14
C GLY A 95 -4.59 -7.83 4.25
N ALA A 96 -4.10 -7.98 5.49
CA ALA A 96 -4.57 -7.19 6.63
C ALA A 96 -4.21 -5.70 6.48
N ALA A 97 -2.97 -5.39 6.10
CA ALA A 97 -2.52 -4.02 5.87
C ALA A 97 -3.31 -3.35 4.75
N PHE A 98 -3.45 -4.02 3.59
CA PHE A 98 -4.17 -3.50 2.44
C PHE A 98 -5.62 -3.15 2.78
N LEU A 99 -6.37 -4.08 3.37
CA LEU A 99 -7.78 -3.84 3.70
C LEU A 99 -7.94 -2.73 4.74
N ALA A 100 -7.17 -2.79 5.82
CA ALA A 100 -7.26 -1.80 6.89
C ALA A 100 -6.91 -0.40 6.38
N ALA A 101 -5.82 -0.28 5.63
CA ALA A 101 -5.34 0.99 5.09
C ALA A 101 -6.30 1.58 4.06
N GLN A 102 -6.70 0.80 3.05
CA GLN A 102 -7.52 1.28 1.95
C GLN A 102 -8.96 1.59 2.39
N LEU A 103 -9.54 0.82 3.32
CA LEU A 103 -10.88 1.13 3.84
C LEU A 103 -10.85 2.36 4.75
N THR A 104 -9.80 2.53 5.54
CA THR A 104 -9.58 3.73 6.38
C THR A 104 -9.38 4.96 5.50
N ASP A 105 -8.57 4.84 4.45
CA ASP A 105 -8.36 5.88 3.44
C ASP A 105 -9.71 6.34 2.85
N VAL A 106 -10.53 5.41 2.33
CA VAL A 106 -11.86 5.74 1.79
C VAL A 106 -12.72 6.48 2.82
N ALA A 107 -12.70 6.04 4.07
CA ALA A 107 -13.53 6.59 5.14
C ALA A 107 -13.07 7.98 5.60
N ILE A 108 -11.76 8.26 5.62
CA ILE A 108 -11.20 9.56 5.96
C ILE A 108 -11.38 10.53 4.80
N PHE A 109 -11.08 10.08 3.59
CA PHE A 109 -11.22 10.88 2.38
C PHE A 109 -12.66 11.37 2.23
N ASP A 110 -13.64 10.47 2.37
CA ASP A 110 -15.04 10.83 2.19
C ASP A 110 -15.53 11.85 3.23
N ARG A 111 -15.04 11.75 4.49
CA ARG A 111 -15.31 12.75 5.53
C ARG A 111 -14.70 14.12 5.23
N LEU A 112 -13.51 14.15 4.62
CA LEU A 112 -12.78 15.39 4.33
C LEU A 112 -13.03 15.94 2.92
N ARG A 113 -13.83 15.25 2.09
CA ARG A 113 -14.02 15.59 0.67
C ARG A 113 -14.62 16.97 0.45
N GLY A 114 -15.35 17.53 1.41
CA GLY A 114 -15.97 18.86 1.32
C GLY A 114 -14.97 20.03 1.45
N GLY A 115 -13.74 19.78 1.90
CA GLY A 115 -12.71 20.80 2.03
C GLY A 115 -11.96 21.11 0.73
N ARG A 116 -10.81 21.78 0.87
CA ARG A 116 -9.86 22.03 -0.25
C ARG A 116 -9.49 20.71 -0.92
N TRP A 117 -9.33 20.74 -2.25
CA TRP A 117 -9.16 19.56 -3.09
C TRP A 117 -8.03 18.60 -2.65
N TRP A 118 -6.95 19.14 -2.09
CA TRP A 118 -5.78 18.37 -1.65
C TRP A 118 -5.90 17.81 -0.22
N ARG A 119 -6.81 18.35 0.60
CA ARG A 119 -6.89 17.98 2.03
C ARG A 119 -7.31 16.53 2.21
N ALA A 120 -8.35 16.12 1.50
CA ALA A 120 -8.85 14.76 1.57
C ALA A 120 -7.79 13.73 1.14
N PRO A 121 -7.21 13.78 -0.08
CA PRO A 121 -6.24 12.78 -0.53
C PRO A 121 -4.98 12.74 0.34
N LEU A 122 -4.47 13.90 0.76
CA LEU A 122 -3.25 13.94 1.57
C LEU A 122 -3.48 13.36 2.97
N ALA A 123 -4.58 13.73 3.63
CA ALA A 123 -4.87 13.26 4.99
C ALA A 123 -5.27 11.78 5.01
N SER A 124 -6.06 11.32 4.04
CA SER A 124 -6.45 9.92 3.94
C SER A 124 -5.25 9.03 3.63
N THR A 125 -4.42 9.40 2.65
CA THR A 125 -3.21 8.64 2.29
C THR A 125 -2.20 8.64 3.43
N LEU A 126 -2.03 9.75 4.17
CA LEU A 126 -1.14 9.81 5.35
C LEU A 126 -1.56 8.77 6.41
N VAL A 127 -2.82 8.77 6.80
CA VAL A 127 -3.32 7.84 7.84
C VAL A 127 -3.34 6.41 7.32
N GLY A 128 -3.80 6.21 6.09
CA GLY A 128 -3.83 4.91 5.42
C GLY A 128 -2.44 4.30 5.27
N SER A 129 -1.46 5.06 4.78
CA SER A 129 -0.07 4.60 4.64
C SER A 129 0.59 4.30 5.98
N THR A 130 0.29 5.09 7.02
CA THR A 130 0.80 4.84 8.37
C THR A 130 0.24 3.52 8.92
N LEU A 131 -1.06 3.28 8.75
CA LEU A 131 -1.71 2.05 9.16
C LEU A 131 -1.19 0.84 8.38
N ASP A 132 -1.02 1.00 7.07
CA ASP A 132 -0.46 -0.01 6.17
C ASP A 132 0.94 -0.45 6.62
N THR A 133 1.88 0.50 6.76
CA THR A 133 3.25 0.22 7.19
C THR A 133 3.26 -0.40 8.58
N ALA A 134 2.50 0.14 9.53
CA ALA A 134 2.46 -0.37 10.89
C ALA A 134 1.97 -1.82 10.94
N ILE A 135 0.88 -2.15 10.24
CA ILE A 135 0.35 -3.51 10.20
C ILE A 135 1.30 -4.43 9.43
N PHE A 136 1.70 -4.05 8.22
CA PHE A 136 2.50 -4.91 7.34
C PHE A 136 3.83 -5.28 7.98
N PHE A 137 4.64 -4.29 8.37
CA PHE A 137 5.98 -4.57 8.90
C PHE A 137 5.93 -5.28 10.25
N THR A 138 4.98 -4.93 11.12
CA THR A 138 4.82 -5.63 12.40
C THR A 138 4.43 -7.08 12.19
N VAL A 139 3.39 -7.35 11.38
CA VAL A 139 2.90 -8.72 11.17
C VAL A 139 3.91 -9.56 10.38
N ALA A 140 4.53 -9.00 9.34
CA ALA A 140 5.47 -9.72 8.48
C ALA A 140 6.80 -10.04 9.17
N PHE A 141 7.34 -9.12 9.99
CA PHE A 141 8.75 -9.21 10.42
C PHE A 141 9.00 -9.18 11.92
N SER A 142 8.04 -8.76 12.77
CA SER A 142 8.28 -8.74 14.22
C SER A 142 8.52 -10.12 14.80
N GLY A 143 9.61 -10.33 15.56
CA GLY A 143 9.87 -11.61 16.23
C GLY A 143 8.73 -12.06 17.18
N ALA A 144 7.94 -11.12 17.71
CA ALA A 144 6.81 -11.44 18.58
C ALA A 144 5.67 -12.21 17.89
N LEU A 145 5.59 -12.14 16.56
CA LEU A 145 4.54 -12.76 15.74
C LEU A 145 5.06 -13.98 14.94
N SER A 146 6.24 -14.50 15.27
CA SER A 146 6.78 -15.71 14.62
C SER A 146 5.92 -16.95 14.85
N VAL A 147 5.04 -16.96 15.86
CA VAL A 147 4.05 -18.03 16.08
C VAL A 147 3.07 -18.22 14.91
N ILE A 148 2.86 -17.18 14.09
CA ILE A 148 1.96 -17.24 12.92
C ILE A 148 2.49 -18.24 11.87
N GLU A 149 3.81 -18.32 11.71
CA GLU A 149 4.47 -19.24 10.77
C GLU A 149 5.86 -19.61 11.31
N PRO A 150 5.95 -20.57 12.26
CA PRO A 150 7.18 -20.84 12.99
C PRO A 150 8.35 -21.33 12.13
N ALA A 151 8.05 -21.90 10.96
CA ALA A 151 9.06 -22.39 10.03
C ALA A 151 9.72 -21.28 9.19
N ASN A 152 9.14 -20.06 9.18
CA ASN A 152 9.67 -18.94 8.43
C ASN A 152 10.62 -18.10 9.29
N ASP A 153 11.90 -18.07 8.94
CA ASP A 153 12.91 -17.33 9.68
C ASP A 153 12.87 -15.82 9.37
N VAL A 154 12.63 -15.02 10.41
CA VAL A 154 12.64 -13.55 10.36
C VAL A 154 13.77 -12.95 11.21
N SER A 155 14.73 -13.75 11.65
CA SER A 155 15.86 -13.33 12.50
C SER A 155 16.64 -12.18 11.87
N TRP A 156 16.94 -12.29 10.56
CA TRP A 156 17.61 -11.24 9.76
C TRP A 156 16.90 -9.89 9.85
N ALA A 157 15.56 -9.88 9.87
CA ALA A 157 14.77 -8.67 9.94
C ALA A 157 14.75 -8.06 11.35
N ASN A 158 15.14 -8.83 12.37
CA ASN A 158 15.20 -8.39 13.76
C ASN A 158 16.62 -8.05 14.23
N GLU A 159 17.61 -8.06 13.32
CA GLU A 159 18.95 -7.58 13.62
C GLU A 159 18.94 -6.12 14.10
N ALA A 160 19.75 -5.82 15.12
CA ALA A 160 19.79 -4.53 15.78
C ALA A 160 20.74 -3.58 15.05
N LEU A 161 20.18 -2.57 14.37
CA LEU A 161 20.93 -1.64 13.53
C LEU A 161 20.50 -0.19 13.82
N PRO A 162 21.33 0.82 13.53
CA PRO A 162 20.91 2.22 13.64
C PRO A 162 19.73 2.53 12.71
N LEU A 163 18.71 3.22 13.24
CA LEU A 163 17.56 3.65 12.47
C LEU A 163 17.98 4.54 11.30
N LEU A 164 17.64 4.15 10.07
CA LEU A 164 18.05 4.82 8.83
C LEU A 164 19.58 5.04 8.73
N GLY A 165 20.37 4.22 9.43
CA GLY A 165 21.83 4.31 9.45
C GLY A 165 22.45 5.34 10.40
N ILE A 166 21.66 6.22 11.01
CA ILE A 166 22.18 7.32 11.87
C ILE A 166 21.43 7.51 13.20
N GLY A 167 20.31 6.81 13.41
CA GLY A 167 19.43 6.98 14.56
C GLY A 167 19.64 5.95 15.69
N PRO A 168 18.67 5.84 16.62
CA PRO A 168 18.73 4.85 17.69
C PRO A 168 18.77 3.42 17.13
N VAL A 169 19.36 2.51 17.90
CA VAL A 169 19.40 1.08 17.54
C VAL A 169 18.01 0.48 17.65
N VAL A 170 17.49 -0.04 16.55
CA VAL A 170 16.17 -0.67 16.42
C VAL A 170 16.27 -1.94 15.56
N PRO A 171 15.28 -2.84 15.59
CA PRO A 171 15.21 -3.95 14.64
C PRO A 171 15.22 -3.44 13.19
N LEU A 172 15.95 -4.12 12.29
CA LEU A 172 16.06 -3.77 10.87
C LEU A 172 14.70 -3.51 10.23
N TRP A 173 13.69 -4.34 10.50
CA TRP A 173 12.36 -4.19 9.94
C TRP A 173 11.69 -2.87 10.32
N VAL A 174 11.99 -2.31 11.49
CA VAL A 174 11.48 -0.99 11.91
C VAL A 174 12.11 0.10 11.04
N SER A 175 13.42 0.00 10.79
CA SER A 175 14.14 0.92 9.91
C SER A 175 13.62 0.86 8.47
N LEU A 176 13.41 -0.36 7.95
CA LEU A 176 12.82 -0.58 6.63
C LEU A 176 11.39 -0.04 6.55
N GLY A 177 10.59 -0.25 7.60
CA GLY A 177 9.23 0.27 7.68
C GLY A 177 9.17 1.79 7.65
N ILE A 178 10.07 2.47 8.38
CA ILE A 178 10.16 3.93 8.34
C ILE A 178 10.63 4.41 6.96
N ALA A 179 11.61 3.74 6.34
CA ALA A 179 12.06 4.09 5.00
C ALA A 179 10.93 3.94 3.95
N ASP A 180 10.19 2.83 3.99
CA ASP A 180 9.01 2.60 3.15
C ASP A 180 7.92 3.66 3.38
N TRP A 181 7.65 4.01 4.64
CA TRP A 181 6.69 5.05 4.99
C TRP A 181 7.10 6.44 4.46
N LEU A 182 8.38 6.80 4.54
CA LEU A 182 8.89 8.05 3.97
C LEU A 182 8.73 8.09 2.44
N VAL A 183 8.95 6.97 1.76
CA VAL A 183 8.68 6.85 0.31
C VAL A 183 7.19 7.04 0.03
N LYS A 184 6.31 6.38 0.78
CA LYS A 184 4.85 6.54 0.69
C LYS A 184 4.43 8.01 0.85
N LEU A 185 4.93 8.71 1.86
CA LEU A 185 4.60 10.12 2.09
C LEU A 185 5.10 11.04 0.98
N SER A 186 6.33 10.81 0.51
CA SER A 186 6.91 11.58 -0.60
C SER A 186 6.07 11.40 -1.86
N LEU A 187 5.70 10.16 -2.18
CA LEU A 187 4.84 9.84 -3.32
C LEU A 187 3.41 10.34 -3.14
N ALA A 188 2.86 10.37 -1.93
CA ALA A 188 1.54 10.95 -1.66
C ALA A 188 1.48 12.44 -2.02
N ILE A 189 2.53 13.19 -1.66
CA ILE A 189 2.64 14.61 -2.03
C ILE A 189 2.75 14.77 -3.55
N LEU A 190 3.61 13.98 -4.20
CA LEU A 190 3.76 14.01 -5.66
C LEU A 190 2.46 13.61 -6.38
N ALA A 191 1.73 12.64 -5.83
CA ALA A 191 0.47 12.13 -6.37
C ALA A 191 -0.67 13.16 -6.33
N LEU A 192 -0.56 14.25 -5.57
CA LEU A 192 -1.53 15.36 -5.62
C LEU A 192 -1.65 15.97 -7.02
N VAL A 193 -0.55 16.01 -7.79
CA VAL A 193 -0.55 16.54 -9.16
C VAL A 193 -1.38 15.67 -10.10
N PRO A 194 -1.09 14.37 -10.31
CA PRO A 194 -1.91 13.52 -11.16
C PRO A 194 -3.33 13.35 -10.61
N PHE A 195 -3.52 13.32 -9.28
CA PHE A 195 -4.85 13.32 -8.67
C PHE A 195 -5.69 14.50 -9.18
N ARG A 196 -5.16 15.72 -9.07
CA ARG A 196 -5.87 16.93 -9.52
C ARG A 196 -6.18 16.89 -11.01
N MET A 197 -5.23 16.47 -11.83
CA MET A 197 -5.38 16.38 -13.28
C MET A 197 -6.45 15.37 -13.69
N ILE A 198 -6.43 14.17 -13.11
CA ILE A 198 -7.37 13.09 -13.42
C ILE A 198 -8.78 13.48 -12.99
N VAL A 199 -8.94 13.98 -11.76
CA VAL A 199 -10.26 14.39 -11.24
C VAL A 199 -10.84 15.53 -12.08
N ALA A 200 -10.05 16.53 -12.45
CA ALA A 200 -10.52 17.64 -13.28
C ALA A 200 -11.03 17.17 -14.66
N ARG A 201 -10.29 16.24 -15.29
CA ARG A 201 -10.69 15.63 -16.57
C ARG A 201 -11.96 14.80 -16.47
N LEU A 202 -12.10 13.98 -15.43
CA LEU A 202 -13.24 13.08 -15.26
C LEU A 202 -14.50 13.80 -14.75
N SER A 203 -14.35 14.91 -14.01
CA SER A 203 -15.48 15.64 -13.41
C SER A 203 -15.94 16.85 -14.24
N GLY A 204 -15.21 17.23 -15.29
CA GLY A 204 -15.53 18.39 -16.13
C GLY A 204 -15.48 19.75 -15.39
N ARG A 205 -14.87 19.81 -14.20
CA ARG A 205 -14.83 20.98 -13.31
C ARG A 205 -13.40 21.27 -12.86
N THR A 206 -12.99 22.53 -12.91
CA THR A 206 -11.74 23.02 -12.30
C THR A 206 -11.88 22.95 -10.77
N LEU A 207 -11.04 22.14 -10.12
CA LEU A 207 -11.00 22.05 -8.65
C LEU A 207 -10.52 23.39 -8.06
N ALA A 208 -11.32 23.97 -7.15
CA ALA A 208 -10.96 25.19 -6.40
C ALA A 208 -9.77 24.91 -5.46
N ALA A 209 -8.87 25.89 -5.28
CA ALA A 209 -7.53 25.78 -4.66
C ALA A 209 -7.48 25.52 -3.14
#